data_AF-A0A2J7VZL0-F1
#
_entry.id   AF-A0A2J7VZL0-F1
#
_cell.length_a   1.000
_cell.length_b   1.000
_cell.length_c   1.000
_cell.angle_alpha   90.00
_cell.angle_beta   90.00
_cell.angle_gamma   90.00
#
_symmetry.space_group_name_H-M   'P 1'
#
loop_
_entity.id
_entity.type
_entity.pdbx_description
1 polymer ?
#
loop_
_entity_poly.entity_id
_entity_poly.type
_entity_poly.pdbx_seq_one_letter_code
_entity_poly.pdbx_strand_id
1 'polypeptide(L)'
;MSYRAPFRQRLPALAACALASCSLLVADEVGAGRDGTPAFDPLLSEPGRACGPVVAGPPALLKALVRVKTETAPFQPQPMKAAGGDVPLYDNLGSLAFRISTRSPRAQAYFNQGLRLSFGFNHAEAQRAFQAAQKLDPACAMCFWGEALVLGPNINVPMMPEANAPALAALAKAVALKASASAREQALITALEKRYAEQPQADRSGLDAAYADAMKAVAERYPAEDTIQALHAEAAMDTQPWDYWEAGGARPKGRGADIVGALETVLKRNPAHPGAIHLYIHAVEASTQPEKALPYANRLAAQMPGAGHVVHMPAHIYYRVGMYRESLEANRKAIRVDEQYFKTSPSDPLYKTAYYPHNIHFVMVSAQMGGDAKTAIGAASKLDASVSAELVKAFPILQPIKASPFTTHAQFSDADTILKLAAPPDDAVIVTTMYHYARAVAFASRKDKAGAQQEIDAIAKIERDADFKPFEAWQLPAKAIVRTAGLVATGRLADASGDLDAAARAYEEAIAVEDSLSYTEPPYWYYPVRQSLGSVRLRQGQLDAAQKAFRDSLARVRNNGWALAGLAEVERKRGDAKAERAARQAYQRAWFGARGGPELARL
;
A
#
# COMPACT_ATOMS: atom_id res chain seq x y z
N MET A 1 67.67 -12.83 37.05
CA MET A 1 66.82 -11.69 36.66
C MET A 1 66.47 -11.87 35.19
N SER A 2 65.49 -12.72 34.84
CA SER A 2 64.04 -12.41 34.71
C SER A 2 63.78 -11.32 33.68
N TYR A 3 63.08 -11.52 32.55
CA TYR A 3 62.39 -12.68 31.99
C TYR A 3 62.41 -12.59 30.45
N ARG A 4 62.39 -13.76 29.80
CA ARG A 4 62.71 -14.03 28.38
C ARG A 4 61.59 -13.66 27.38
N ALA A 5 62.00 -13.17 26.21
CA ALA A 5 61.33 -13.28 24.91
C ALA A 5 61.60 -14.69 24.29
N PRO A 6 61.51 -15.01 22.97
CA PRO A 6 60.85 -14.36 21.82
C PRO A 6 60.24 -15.33 20.75
N PHE A 7 59.62 -14.76 19.71
CA PHE A 7 59.77 -15.05 18.26
C PHE A 7 59.19 -16.31 17.55
N ARG A 8 58.62 -16.03 16.35
CA ARG A 8 58.89 -16.60 14.98
C ARG A 8 57.57 -16.89 14.22
N GLN A 9 57.45 -16.89 12.89
CA GLN A 9 58.14 -16.33 11.70
C GLN A 9 57.21 -16.62 10.49
N ARG A 10 57.44 -15.87 9.41
CA ARG A 10 56.81 -15.78 8.07
C ARG A 10 56.53 -17.09 7.27
N LEU A 11 55.35 -17.15 6.60
CA LEU A 11 54.95 -17.45 5.17
C LEU A 11 55.96 -18.11 4.18
N PRO A 12 55.58 -18.60 2.94
CA PRO A 12 54.27 -18.92 2.30
C PRO A 12 54.27 -20.22 1.39
N ALA A 13 53.13 -20.53 0.71
CA ALA A 13 53.00 -20.87 -0.74
C ALA A 13 51.99 -22.00 -1.15
N LEU A 14 51.01 -21.59 -1.99
CA LEU A 14 50.49 -22.17 -3.26
C LEU A 14 49.94 -23.63 -3.43
N ALA A 15 48.70 -23.67 -3.94
CA ALA A 15 48.20 -24.35 -5.16
C ALA A 15 47.25 -25.58 -5.08
N ALA A 16 46.04 -25.34 -5.62
CA ALA A 16 45.30 -26.08 -6.67
C ALA A 16 44.50 -27.39 -6.39
N CYS A 17 43.18 -27.24 -6.60
CA CYS A 17 42.24 -28.02 -7.46
C CYS A 17 41.81 -29.48 -7.17
N ALA A 18 40.50 -29.66 -7.37
CA ALA A 18 39.76 -30.77 -8.01
C ALA A 18 38.97 -31.77 -7.12
N LEU A 19 37.64 -31.58 -7.16
CA LEU A 19 36.58 -32.51 -7.59
C LEU A 19 36.51 -33.98 -7.07
N ALA A 20 35.25 -34.35 -6.80
CA ALA A 20 34.59 -35.62 -7.14
C ALA A 20 34.23 -36.58 -5.98
N SER A 21 32.92 -36.53 -5.67
CA SER A 21 31.94 -37.64 -5.70
C SER A 21 32.07 -38.89 -4.81
N CYS A 22 30.90 -39.20 -4.22
CA CYS A 22 30.33 -40.52 -3.97
C CYS A 22 30.92 -41.39 -2.86
N SER A 23 30.12 -41.57 -1.80
CA SER A 23 30.00 -42.81 -1.02
C SER A 23 28.61 -42.79 -0.38
N LEU A 24 27.66 -43.54 -0.94
CA LEU A 24 27.27 -44.89 -0.52
C LEU A 24 26.51 -44.90 0.82
N LEU A 25 25.24 -45.29 0.69
CA LEU A 25 24.31 -45.67 1.74
C LEU A 25 24.93 -46.71 2.67
N VAL A 26 24.79 -46.48 3.98
CA VAL A 26 24.62 -47.56 4.96
C VAL A 26 23.40 -47.17 5.79
N ALA A 27 22.34 -47.95 5.65
CA ALA A 27 21.24 -47.99 6.59
C ALA A 27 21.67 -48.89 7.76
N ASP A 28 21.46 -48.42 8.99
CA ASP A 28 21.39 -49.29 10.15
C ASP A 28 20.40 -48.72 11.17
N GLU A 29 19.89 -49.66 11.97
CA GLU A 29 18.56 -49.75 12.53
C GLU A 29 18.22 -48.84 13.74
N VAL A 30 16.91 -48.53 13.82
CA VAL A 30 16.04 -48.47 15.00
C VAL A 30 16.64 -47.99 16.33
N GLY A 31 16.37 -46.73 16.66
CA GLY A 31 16.33 -46.21 18.03
C GLY A 31 15.16 -45.25 18.20
N ALA A 32 14.13 -45.67 18.92
CA ALA A 32 12.99 -44.83 19.27
C ALA A 32 13.41 -43.74 20.28
N GLY A 33 13.21 -42.47 19.90
CA GLY A 33 13.37 -41.31 20.77
C GLY A 33 12.67 -40.09 20.15
N ARG A 34 11.64 -39.58 20.85
CA ARG A 34 10.92 -38.35 20.54
C ARG A 34 11.87 -37.15 20.54
N ASP A 35 11.82 -36.30 19.51
CA ASP A 35 11.41 -34.89 19.61
C ASP A 35 11.79 -34.07 18.36
N GLY A 36 10.77 -33.37 17.83
CA GLY A 36 10.96 -31.99 17.38
C GLY A 36 11.53 -31.74 15.99
N THR A 37 10.94 -32.27 14.92
CA THR A 37 10.86 -31.46 13.69
C THR A 37 10.01 -30.22 14.02
N PRO A 38 10.49 -28.99 13.76
CA PRO A 38 9.62 -27.82 13.77
C PRO A 38 8.46 -28.14 12.84
N ALA A 39 7.24 -28.24 13.39
CA ALA A 39 6.07 -28.32 12.55
C ALA A 39 5.97 -26.97 11.87
N PHE A 40 6.36 -26.93 10.61
CA PHE A 40 6.17 -25.77 9.76
C PHE A 40 4.66 -25.56 9.61
N ASP A 41 4.11 -24.58 10.33
CA ASP A 41 2.77 -24.06 10.06
C ASP A 41 2.94 -22.83 9.16
N PRO A 42 2.60 -22.89 7.85
CA PRO A 42 2.80 -21.77 6.93
C PRO A 42 2.07 -20.49 7.35
N LEU A 43 1.03 -20.57 8.19
CA LEU A 43 0.32 -19.38 8.70
C LEU A 43 1.00 -18.74 9.91
N LEU A 44 1.84 -19.49 10.65
CA LEU A 44 2.49 -19.03 11.89
C LEU A 44 4.02 -18.93 11.75
N SER A 45 4.56 -19.45 10.64
CA SER A 45 5.98 -19.41 10.30
C SER A 45 6.30 -18.11 9.56
N GLU A 46 7.51 -17.59 9.79
CA GLU A 46 7.99 -16.30 9.27
C GLU A 46 7.69 -16.07 7.77
N PRO A 47 7.27 -14.86 7.36
CA PRO A 47 7.01 -14.51 5.95
C PRO A 47 8.26 -14.51 5.03
N GLY A 48 9.39 -15.05 5.48
CA GLY A 48 10.68 -15.06 4.76
C GLY A 48 11.18 -16.42 4.28
N ARG A 49 10.49 -17.53 4.55
CA ARG A 49 10.94 -18.87 4.11
C ARG A 49 9.77 -19.84 3.87
N ALA A 50 9.26 -19.91 2.64
CA ALA A 50 8.80 -21.17 2.06
C ALA A 50 8.47 -21.05 0.56
N CYS A 51 9.06 -21.95 -0.24
CA CYS A 51 8.59 -22.32 -1.56
C CYS A 51 7.72 -23.57 -1.43
N GLY A 52 6.48 -23.54 -1.92
CA GLY A 52 5.61 -24.71 -2.03
C GLY A 52 4.24 -24.36 -2.63
N PRO A 53 3.66 -25.18 -3.52
CA PRO A 53 2.49 -24.81 -4.31
C PRO A 53 1.18 -25.03 -3.53
N VAL A 54 0.19 -24.16 -3.73
CA VAL A 54 -1.19 -24.34 -3.25
C VAL A 54 -2.13 -24.52 -4.44
N VAL A 55 -2.98 -25.55 -4.37
CA VAL A 55 -3.88 -26.02 -5.43
C VAL A 55 -5.10 -25.11 -5.58
N ALA A 56 -5.53 -24.90 -6.83
CA ALA A 56 -6.51 -23.91 -7.28
C ALA A 56 -7.96 -24.45 -7.44
N GLY A 57 -8.94 -23.55 -7.31
CA GLY A 57 -10.30 -23.74 -7.87
C GLY A 57 -11.31 -22.66 -7.43
N PRO A 58 -11.86 -21.81 -8.34
CA PRO A 58 -12.88 -20.82 -8.02
C PRO A 58 -14.34 -21.33 -8.21
N PRO A 59 -15.33 -20.87 -7.42
CA PRO A 59 -16.76 -21.16 -7.65
C PRO A 59 -17.39 -20.36 -8.81
N ALA A 60 -18.42 -20.95 -9.43
CA ALA A 60 -18.94 -20.64 -10.76
C ALA A 60 -19.85 -19.39 -10.92
N LEU A 61 -19.89 -18.43 -9.99
CA LEU A 61 -20.85 -17.31 -10.03
C LEU A 61 -20.34 -16.01 -10.72
N LEU A 62 -19.18 -16.06 -11.39
CA LEU A 62 -18.39 -14.89 -11.78
C LEU A 62 -18.50 -14.49 -13.27
N LYS A 63 -19.63 -14.77 -13.93
CA LYS A 63 -19.81 -14.55 -15.38
C LYS A 63 -20.79 -13.43 -15.79
N ALA A 64 -21.30 -12.60 -14.87
CA ALA A 64 -22.50 -11.82 -15.16
C ALA A 64 -22.39 -10.29 -15.32
N LEU A 65 -21.24 -9.61 -15.21
CA LEU A 65 -21.24 -8.14 -15.24
C LEU A 65 -20.11 -7.54 -16.10
N VAL A 66 -20.46 -7.20 -17.34
CA VAL A 66 -19.64 -6.45 -18.32
C VAL A 66 -20.50 -5.34 -18.94
N ARG A 67 -19.92 -4.13 -19.02
CA ARG A 67 -20.45 -2.82 -19.53
C ARG A 67 -21.30 -2.08 -18.50
N VAL A 68 -21.01 -0.82 -18.16
CA VAL A 68 -21.24 0.38 -19.00
C VAL A 68 -20.32 1.55 -18.60
N LYS A 69 -20.18 2.47 -19.56
CA LYS A 69 -19.35 3.67 -19.70
C LYS A 69 -19.39 4.69 -18.55
N THR A 70 -18.24 5.33 -18.43
CA THR A 70 -17.83 6.51 -17.63
C THR A 70 -18.40 7.81 -18.17
N GLU A 71 -19.08 8.59 -17.34
CA GLU A 71 -19.03 10.06 -17.39
C GLU A 71 -19.14 10.60 -15.95
N THR A 72 -18.01 11.03 -15.39
CA THR A 72 -17.95 11.77 -14.13
C THR A 72 -17.25 13.09 -14.44
N ALA A 73 -17.90 14.20 -14.12
CA ALA A 73 -17.32 15.53 -14.25
C ALA A 73 -15.97 15.61 -13.49
N PRO A 74 -14.95 16.26 -14.05
CA PRO A 74 -13.60 16.19 -13.51
C PRO A 74 -13.45 16.93 -12.18
N PHE A 75 -12.69 16.27 -11.31
CA PHE A 75 -11.83 16.83 -10.27
C PHE A 75 -11.30 18.24 -10.67
N GLN A 76 -11.56 19.27 -9.86
CA GLN A 76 -10.97 20.62 -9.98
C GLN A 76 -10.12 20.93 -8.71
N PRO A 77 -9.00 20.23 -8.48
CA PRO A 77 -7.99 20.68 -7.54
C PRO A 77 -7.36 21.98 -8.07
N GLN A 78 -6.76 22.73 -7.17
CA GLN A 78 -5.87 23.82 -7.57
C GLN A 78 -4.82 23.26 -8.55
N PRO A 79 -4.54 23.96 -9.67
CA PRO A 79 -3.62 23.46 -10.69
C PRO A 79 -2.28 23.07 -10.06
N MET A 80 -1.64 22.02 -10.59
CA MET A 80 -0.23 21.70 -10.36
C MET A 80 0.63 22.85 -10.90
N LYS A 81 0.61 23.99 -10.22
CA LYS A 81 1.46 25.11 -10.54
C LYS A 81 2.73 24.91 -9.74
N ALA A 82 3.77 24.48 -10.43
CA ALA A 82 5.13 24.57 -9.94
C ALA A 82 5.34 25.93 -9.26
N ALA A 83 5.67 25.91 -7.96
CA ALA A 83 5.94 27.13 -7.25
C ALA A 83 7.20 27.82 -7.84
N GLY A 84 7.17 29.16 -7.89
CA GLY A 84 8.31 29.94 -8.36
C GLY A 84 9.54 29.80 -7.45
N GLY A 85 10.69 30.29 -7.93
CA GLY A 85 11.96 30.26 -7.19
C GLY A 85 12.87 29.09 -7.55
N ASP A 86 14.12 29.17 -7.11
CA ASP A 86 15.15 28.18 -7.42
C ASP A 86 14.89 26.84 -6.73
N VAL A 87 15.28 25.76 -7.41
CA VAL A 87 15.24 24.39 -6.87
C VAL A 87 16.65 24.02 -6.40
N PRO A 88 16.85 23.64 -5.13
CA PRO A 88 18.14 23.14 -4.69
C PRO A 88 18.44 21.78 -5.34
N LEU A 89 19.72 21.48 -5.56
CA LEU A 89 20.13 20.11 -5.83
C LEU A 89 20.15 19.35 -4.51
N TYR A 90 19.21 18.43 -4.33
CA TYR A 90 19.12 17.60 -3.15
C TYR A 90 20.19 16.49 -3.19
N ASP A 91 20.96 16.35 -2.11
CA ASP A 91 22.04 15.37 -1.97
C ASP A 91 21.57 14.01 -1.43
N ASN A 92 20.27 13.88 -1.13
CA ASN A 92 19.66 12.74 -0.44
C ASN A 92 18.57 12.01 -1.27
N LEU A 93 18.50 12.26 -2.59
CA LEU A 93 17.58 11.60 -3.51
C LEU A 93 18.18 10.37 -4.22
N GLY A 94 19.29 9.84 -3.72
CA GLY A 94 19.95 8.66 -4.28
C GLY A 94 20.84 8.95 -5.49
N SER A 95 21.22 7.88 -6.20
CA SER A 95 22.25 7.92 -7.23
C SER A 95 21.77 7.56 -8.64
N LEU A 96 20.48 7.24 -8.84
CA LEU A 96 19.93 6.92 -10.17
C LEU A 96 20.31 8.01 -11.18
N ALA A 97 20.93 7.64 -12.28
CA ALA A 97 21.38 8.58 -13.30
C ALA A 97 20.96 8.09 -14.68
N PHE A 98 20.52 9.02 -15.51
CA PHE A 98 20.18 8.75 -16.90
C PHE A 98 20.89 9.79 -17.76
N ARG A 99 21.99 9.36 -18.38
CA ARG A 99 22.83 10.26 -19.18
C ARG A 99 22.02 10.79 -20.36
N ILE A 100 22.03 12.10 -20.57
CA ILE A 100 21.34 12.76 -21.67
C ILE A 100 22.30 13.55 -22.56
N SER A 101 21.85 13.94 -23.75
CA SER A 101 22.56 14.78 -24.72
C SER A 101 22.56 16.25 -24.27
N THR A 102 23.34 16.52 -23.22
CA THR A 102 23.67 17.87 -22.74
C THR A 102 25.17 17.98 -22.53
N ARG A 103 25.71 19.19 -22.72
CA ARG A 103 27.10 19.52 -22.36
C ARG A 103 27.21 20.18 -20.99
N SER A 104 26.08 20.51 -20.36
CA SER A 104 26.05 21.18 -19.05
C SER A 104 25.98 20.13 -17.93
N PRO A 105 27.03 19.98 -17.11
CA PRO A 105 26.99 19.04 -15.98
C PRO A 105 25.88 19.38 -14.98
N ARG A 106 25.56 20.67 -14.82
CA ARG A 106 24.47 21.11 -13.95
C ARG A 106 23.10 20.77 -14.54
N ALA A 107 22.89 20.92 -15.85
CA ALA A 107 21.63 20.49 -16.48
C ALA A 107 21.43 18.97 -16.34
N GLN A 108 22.49 18.18 -16.53
CA GLN A 108 22.46 16.72 -16.28
C GLN A 108 22.11 16.38 -14.83
N ALA A 109 22.63 17.12 -13.85
CA ALA A 109 22.32 16.90 -12.44
C ALA A 109 20.84 17.20 -12.13
N TYR A 110 20.31 18.31 -12.63
CA TYR A 110 18.89 18.64 -12.48
C TYR A 110 17.96 17.65 -13.21
N PHE A 111 18.35 17.18 -14.40
CA PHE A 111 17.60 16.13 -15.10
C PHE A 111 17.54 14.84 -14.28
N ASN A 112 18.68 14.40 -13.72
CA ASN A 112 18.72 13.21 -12.86
C ASN A 112 17.85 13.40 -11.61
N GLN A 113 17.87 14.59 -11.00
CA GLN A 113 16.99 14.92 -9.88
C GLN A 113 15.51 14.88 -10.28
N GLY A 114 15.15 15.47 -11.41
CA GLY A 114 13.77 15.42 -11.93
C GLY A 114 13.30 13.99 -12.14
N LEU A 115 14.14 13.12 -12.72
CA LEU A 115 13.82 11.71 -12.90
C LEU A 115 13.65 10.96 -11.57
N ARG A 116 14.51 11.23 -10.58
CA ARG A 116 14.37 10.66 -9.23
C ARG A 116 13.07 11.10 -8.59
N LEU A 117 12.74 12.40 -8.64
CA LEU A 117 11.50 12.94 -8.08
C LEU A 117 10.26 12.42 -8.80
N SER A 118 10.34 12.19 -10.12
CA SER A 118 9.30 11.52 -10.90
C SER A 118 9.08 10.09 -10.39
N PHE A 119 10.13 9.27 -10.26
CA PHE A 119 10.01 7.96 -9.61
C PHE A 119 9.67 8.03 -8.12
N GLY A 120 9.78 9.20 -7.48
CA GLY A 120 9.31 9.42 -6.12
C GLY A 120 7.91 10.03 -6.03
N PHE A 121 7.21 10.13 -7.17
CA PHE A 121 5.89 10.76 -7.33
C PHE A 121 5.75 12.19 -6.79
N ASN A 122 6.86 12.89 -6.58
CA ASN A 122 6.87 14.34 -6.33
C ASN A 122 6.97 15.08 -7.67
N HIS A 123 5.92 14.95 -8.49
CA HIS A 123 5.90 15.42 -9.88
C HIS A 123 6.04 16.94 -10.00
N ALA A 124 5.49 17.71 -9.06
CA ALA A 124 5.62 19.17 -9.09
C ALA A 124 7.08 19.62 -8.85
N GLU A 125 7.79 19.00 -7.90
CA GLU A 125 9.22 19.29 -7.71
C GLU A 125 10.07 18.75 -8.86
N ALA A 126 9.68 17.61 -9.44
CA ALA A 126 10.29 17.08 -10.66
C ALA A 126 10.18 18.07 -11.82
N GLN A 127 9.00 18.65 -12.04
CA GLN A 127 8.77 19.69 -13.05
C GLN A 127 9.71 20.88 -12.83
N ARG A 128 9.80 21.41 -11.60
CA ARG A 128 10.70 22.53 -11.28
C ARG A 128 12.17 22.17 -11.55
N ALA A 129 12.59 20.94 -11.26
CA ALA A 129 13.94 20.46 -11.55
C ALA A 129 14.21 20.39 -13.06
N PHE A 130 13.27 19.89 -13.87
CA PHE A 130 13.38 19.90 -15.33
C PHE A 130 13.44 21.31 -15.90
N GLN A 131 12.61 22.23 -15.41
CA GLN A 131 12.65 23.66 -15.80
C GLN A 131 13.99 24.31 -15.42
N ALA A 132 14.58 23.96 -14.28
CA ALA A 132 15.93 24.43 -13.92
C ALA A 132 16.99 23.90 -14.89
N ALA A 133 16.88 22.63 -15.33
CA ALA A 133 17.75 22.07 -16.36
C ALA A 133 17.60 22.80 -17.71
N GLN A 134 16.37 23.12 -18.13
CA GLN A 134 16.08 23.86 -19.36
C GLN A 134 16.70 25.28 -19.34
N LYS A 135 16.65 25.98 -18.20
CA LYS A 135 17.30 27.30 -18.05
C LYS A 135 18.81 27.24 -18.23
N LEU A 136 19.44 26.14 -17.80
CA LEU A 136 20.89 25.94 -17.88
C LEU A 136 21.35 25.42 -19.25
N ASP A 137 20.50 24.67 -19.94
CA ASP A 137 20.75 24.20 -21.31
C ASP A 137 19.46 24.25 -22.14
N PRO A 138 19.18 25.38 -22.81
CA PRO A 138 17.99 25.55 -23.65
C PRO A 138 17.96 24.63 -24.88
N ALA A 139 19.07 23.97 -25.23
CA ALA A 139 19.15 23.00 -26.32
C ALA A 139 18.93 21.54 -25.86
N CYS A 140 18.74 21.31 -24.56
CA CYS A 140 18.51 20.00 -23.98
C CYS A 140 17.10 19.47 -24.28
N ALA A 141 16.94 18.69 -25.34
CA ALA A 141 15.66 18.08 -25.71
C ALA A 141 15.02 17.27 -24.57
N MET A 142 15.83 16.49 -23.84
CA MET A 142 15.35 15.66 -22.74
C MET A 142 14.88 16.46 -21.52
N CYS A 143 15.41 17.66 -21.32
CA CYS A 143 14.99 18.53 -20.21
C CYS A 143 13.55 19.03 -20.41
N PHE A 144 13.13 19.23 -21.67
CA PHE A 144 11.73 19.53 -22.01
C PHE A 144 10.85 18.27 -22.01
N TRP A 145 11.39 17.13 -22.48
CA TRP A 145 10.70 15.82 -22.39
C TRP A 145 10.35 15.46 -20.94
N GLY A 146 11.27 15.69 -19.99
CA GLY A 146 11.06 15.37 -18.58
C GLY A 146 9.93 16.19 -17.96
N GLU A 147 9.83 17.49 -18.29
CA GLU A 147 8.69 18.32 -17.87
C GLU A 147 7.37 17.80 -18.46
N ALA A 148 7.34 17.50 -19.76
CA ALA A 148 6.16 16.95 -20.40
C ALA A 148 5.74 15.63 -19.74
N LEU A 149 6.68 14.71 -19.48
CA LEU A 149 6.43 13.42 -18.84
C LEU A 149 5.67 13.56 -17.51
N VAL A 150 6.15 14.41 -16.59
CA VAL A 150 5.58 14.52 -15.24
C VAL A 150 4.26 15.30 -15.17
N LEU A 151 3.91 15.99 -16.25
CA LEU A 151 2.61 16.65 -16.44
C LEU A 151 1.54 15.69 -16.99
N GLY A 152 1.91 14.46 -17.38
CA GLY A 152 0.96 13.38 -17.65
C GLY A 152 0.40 12.74 -16.38
N PRO A 153 -0.45 11.71 -16.52
CA PRO A 153 -0.92 10.93 -15.39
C PRO A 153 0.24 10.16 -14.71
N ASN A 154 -0.07 9.61 -13.55
CA ASN A 154 0.64 8.46 -12.97
C ASN A 154 -0.40 7.54 -12.32
N ILE A 155 0.03 6.38 -11.82
CA ILE A 155 -0.84 5.35 -11.24
C ILE A 155 -1.75 5.85 -10.10
N ASN A 156 -1.38 6.93 -9.40
CA ASN A 156 -2.12 7.48 -8.26
C ASN A 156 -2.92 8.74 -8.61
N VAL A 157 -2.56 9.42 -9.70
CA VAL A 157 -3.06 10.75 -10.01
C VAL A 157 -3.44 10.81 -11.49
N PRO A 158 -4.74 10.96 -11.82
CA PRO A 158 -5.14 11.14 -13.20
C PRO A 158 -4.59 12.47 -13.74
N MET A 159 -4.49 12.57 -15.06
CA MET A 159 -4.06 13.81 -15.69
C MET A 159 -5.11 14.90 -15.51
N MET A 160 -4.68 16.03 -14.95
CA MET A 160 -5.54 17.22 -14.84
C MET A 160 -5.74 17.88 -16.21
N PRO A 161 -6.97 18.31 -16.59
CA PRO A 161 -7.18 19.00 -17.86
C PRO A 161 -6.27 20.22 -18.06
N GLU A 162 -5.99 20.97 -16.98
CA GLU A 162 -5.16 22.17 -17.00
C GLU A 162 -3.67 21.87 -17.26
N ALA A 163 -3.23 20.63 -17.04
CA ALA A 163 -1.86 20.21 -17.30
C ALA A 163 -1.57 19.95 -18.79
N ASN A 164 -2.62 19.79 -19.62
CA ASN A 164 -2.46 19.40 -21.03
C ASN A 164 -1.73 20.45 -21.87
N ALA A 165 -2.13 21.72 -21.77
CA ALA A 165 -1.51 22.79 -22.54
C ALA A 165 -0.01 22.99 -22.17
N PRO A 166 0.39 23.04 -20.88
CA PRO A 166 1.79 23.03 -20.48
C PRO A 166 2.56 21.79 -20.97
N ALA A 167 1.97 20.60 -20.89
CA ALA A 167 2.61 19.35 -21.34
C ALA A 167 2.91 19.39 -22.85
N LEU A 168 1.94 19.82 -23.66
CA LEU A 168 2.10 20.01 -25.11
C LEU A 168 3.16 21.06 -25.43
N ALA A 169 3.20 22.17 -24.70
CA ALA A 169 4.20 23.23 -24.92
C ALA A 169 5.63 22.72 -24.66
N ALA A 170 5.85 21.99 -23.57
CA ALA A 170 7.13 21.37 -23.26
C ALA A 170 7.48 20.30 -24.30
N LEU A 171 6.54 19.43 -24.66
CA LEU A 171 6.76 18.38 -25.66
C LEU A 171 7.13 18.98 -27.04
N ALA A 172 6.46 20.05 -27.48
CA ALA A 172 6.77 20.72 -28.74
C ALA A 172 8.24 21.22 -28.79
N LYS A 173 8.76 21.72 -27.66
CA LYS A 173 10.19 22.09 -27.54
C LYS A 173 11.10 20.86 -27.61
N ALA A 174 10.75 19.77 -26.94
CA ALA A 174 11.50 18.52 -27.01
C ALA A 174 11.57 17.99 -28.46
N VAL A 175 10.45 18.02 -29.20
CA VAL A 175 10.36 17.62 -30.61
C VAL A 175 11.22 18.51 -31.50
N ALA A 176 11.16 19.84 -31.32
CA ALA A 176 11.96 20.77 -32.11
C ALA A 176 13.47 20.56 -31.94
N LEU A 177 13.91 20.13 -30.75
CA LEU A 177 15.32 19.87 -30.43
C LEU A 177 15.76 18.43 -30.70
N LYS A 178 14.80 17.53 -31.01
CA LYS A 178 14.97 16.07 -31.11
C LYS A 178 16.10 15.66 -32.05
N ALA A 179 16.29 16.35 -33.17
CA ALA A 179 17.32 16.01 -34.17
C ALA A 179 18.76 16.06 -33.62
N SER A 180 18.99 16.84 -32.57
CA SER A 180 20.30 17.00 -31.90
C SER A 180 20.52 15.98 -30.78
N ALA A 181 19.50 15.20 -30.42
CA ALA A 181 19.55 14.19 -29.37
C ALA A 181 20.01 12.83 -29.90
N SER A 182 20.43 11.93 -29.01
CA SER A 182 20.79 10.55 -29.36
C SER A 182 19.59 9.75 -29.85
N ALA A 183 19.81 8.68 -30.63
CA ALA A 183 18.73 7.83 -31.14
C ALA A 183 17.81 7.25 -30.04
N ARG A 184 18.35 7.02 -28.84
CA ARG A 184 17.60 6.57 -27.66
C ARG A 184 16.64 7.65 -27.16
N GLU A 185 17.10 8.88 -27.07
CA GLU A 185 16.30 10.02 -26.64
C GLU A 185 15.25 10.39 -27.69
N GLN A 186 15.61 10.34 -28.98
CA GLN A 186 14.67 10.53 -30.07
C GLN A 186 13.50 9.54 -30.01
N ALA A 187 13.78 8.28 -29.64
CA ALA A 187 12.74 7.25 -29.47
C ALA A 187 11.81 7.57 -28.29
N LEU A 188 12.35 7.99 -27.14
CA LEU A 188 11.55 8.40 -25.97
C LEU A 188 10.68 9.63 -26.24
N ILE A 189 11.21 10.64 -26.94
CA ILE A 189 10.45 11.82 -27.34
C ILE A 189 9.32 11.41 -28.28
N THR A 190 9.62 10.57 -29.28
CA THR A 190 8.62 10.09 -30.26
C THR A 190 7.52 9.24 -29.60
N ALA A 191 7.86 8.47 -28.56
CA ALA A 191 6.86 7.77 -27.78
C ALA A 191 5.96 8.75 -27.01
N LEU A 192 6.53 9.74 -26.34
CA LEU A 192 5.77 10.72 -25.56
C LEU A 192 4.83 11.59 -26.43
N GLU A 193 5.15 11.79 -27.72
CA GLU A 193 4.23 12.40 -28.70
C GLU A 193 2.87 11.69 -28.80
N LYS A 194 2.78 10.41 -28.41
CA LYS A 194 1.52 9.64 -28.40
C LYS A 194 0.65 9.90 -27.17
N ARG A 195 1.20 10.50 -26.11
CA ARG A 195 0.52 10.69 -24.83
C ARG A 195 -0.40 11.91 -24.80
N TYR A 196 -0.26 12.85 -25.74
CA TYR A 196 -1.01 14.11 -25.71
C TYR A 196 -1.70 14.39 -27.04
N ALA A 197 -2.80 15.12 -26.96
CA ALA A 197 -3.50 15.66 -28.11
C ALA A 197 -3.91 17.11 -27.83
N GLU A 198 -3.89 17.96 -28.86
CA GLU A 198 -4.28 19.36 -28.76
C GLU A 198 -5.78 19.55 -28.46
N GLN A 199 -6.60 18.53 -28.77
CA GLN A 199 -8.05 18.58 -28.60
C GLN A 199 -8.44 18.43 -27.12
N PRO A 200 -9.24 19.36 -26.54
CA PRO A 200 -9.63 19.31 -25.13
C PRO A 200 -10.45 18.08 -24.71
N GLN A 201 -11.09 17.39 -25.66
CA GLN A 201 -11.96 16.23 -25.44
C GLN A 201 -11.34 14.92 -25.99
N ALA A 202 -10.01 14.85 -26.07
CA ALA A 202 -9.34 13.65 -26.55
C ALA A 202 -9.61 12.45 -25.63
N ASP A 203 -9.73 11.27 -26.22
CA ASP A 203 -9.87 10.01 -25.49
C ASP A 203 -8.62 9.73 -24.65
N ARG A 204 -8.68 10.07 -23.35
CA ARG A 204 -7.57 9.91 -22.40
C ARG A 204 -7.10 8.46 -22.33
N SER A 205 -8.04 7.52 -22.26
CA SER A 205 -7.74 6.08 -22.21
C SER A 205 -7.04 5.60 -23.47
N GLY A 206 -7.51 6.04 -24.64
CA GLY A 206 -6.88 5.76 -25.93
C GLY A 206 -5.46 6.33 -26.04
N LEU A 207 -5.24 7.56 -25.56
CA LEU A 207 -3.91 8.20 -25.55
C LEU A 207 -2.93 7.50 -24.60
N ASP A 208 -3.39 7.09 -23.41
CA ASP A 208 -2.55 6.34 -22.45
C ASP A 208 -2.16 4.97 -23.02
N ALA A 209 -3.09 4.28 -23.68
CA ALA A 209 -2.80 3.03 -24.38
C ALA A 209 -1.79 3.24 -25.54
N ALA A 210 -1.95 4.30 -26.33
CA ALA A 210 -1.03 4.61 -27.42
C ALA A 210 0.39 4.94 -26.92
N TYR A 211 0.51 5.66 -25.81
CA TYR A 211 1.80 5.90 -25.15
C TYR A 211 2.41 4.61 -24.60
N ALA A 212 1.63 3.77 -23.94
CA ALA A 212 2.09 2.47 -23.41
C ALA A 212 2.62 1.55 -24.53
N ASP A 213 1.92 1.48 -25.66
CA ASP A 213 2.35 0.70 -26.82
C ASP A 213 3.62 1.27 -27.47
N ALA A 214 3.72 2.60 -27.56
CA ALA A 214 4.93 3.25 -28.06
C ALA A 214 6.13 2.99 -27.13
N MET A 215 5.92 3.07 -25.80
CA MET A 215 6.96 2.76 -24.83
C MET A 215 7.36 1.28 -24.83
N LYS A 216 6.44 0.36 -25.12
CA LYS A 216 6.75 -1.06 -25.34
C LYS A 216 7.73 -1.22 -26.50
N ALA A 217 7.46 -0.58 -27.65
CA ALA A 217 8.35 -0.62 -28.80
C ALA A 217 9.74 -0.01 -28.49
N VAL A 218 9.80 1.05 -27.67
CA VAL A 218 11.09 1.61 -27.21
C VAL A 218 11.82 0.61 -26.29
N ALA A 219 11.12 -0.03 -25.36
CA ALA A 219 11.69 -1.02 -24.46
C ALA A 219 12.24 -2.25 -25.22
N GLU A 220 11.55 -2.71 -26.26
CA GLU A 220 12.01 -3.80 -27.13
C GLU A 220 13.28 -3.41 -27.92
N ARG A 221 13.40 -2.14 -28.32
CA ARG A 221 14.59 -1.62 -29.00
C ARG A 221 15.78 -1.47 -28.05
N TYR A 222 15.55 -1.23 -26.76
CA TYR A 222 16.57 -0.99 -25.75
C TYR A 222 16.42 -1.94 -24.52
N PRO A 223 16.53 -3.28 -24.71
CA PRO A 223 16.26 -4.27 -23.66
C PRO A 223 17.26 -4.24 -22.49
N ALA A 224 18.44 -3.64 -22.72
CA ALA A 224 19.49 -3.48 -21.71
C ALA A 224 19.35 -2.21 -20.84
N GLU A 225 18.47 -1.28 -21.22
CA GLU A 225 18.31 0.02 -20.54
C GLU A 225 17.26 -0.09 -19.41
N ASP A 226 17.71 -0.35 -18.18
CA ASP A 226 16.84 -0.57 -17.01
C ASP A 226 15.81 0.56 -16.80
N THR A 227 16.22 1.81 -16.94
CA THR A 227 15.33 2.96 -16.77
C THR A 227 14.26 3.02 -17.86
N ILE A 228 14.57 2.63 -19.10
CA ILE A 228 13.58 2.57 -20.19
C ILE A 228 12.57 1.46 -19.92
N GLN A 229 13.03 0.29 -19.44
CA GLN A 229 12.13 -0.80 -19.04
C GLN A 229 11.19 -0.37 -17.90
N ALA A 230 11.70 0.36 -16.90
CA ALA A 230 10.89 0.89 -15.82
C ALA A 230 9.86 1.94 -16.30
N LEU A 231 10.25 2.84 -17.21
CA LEU A 231 9.33 3.81 -17.82
C LEU A 231 8.26 3.12 -18.68
N HIS A 232 8.60 2.02 -19.36
CA HIS A 232 7.62 1.21 -20.08
C HIS A 232 6.60 0.57 -19.13
N ALA A 233 7.07 0.00 -18.02
CA ALA A 233 6.19 -0.57 -17.01
C ALA A 233 5.25 0.49 -16.43
N GLU A 234 5.75 1.68 -16.10
CA GLU A 234 4.93 2.81 -15.63
C GLU A 234 3.88 3.24 -16.66
N ALA A 235 4.27 3.42 -17.92
CA ALA A 235 3.32 3.76 -18.99
C ALA A 235 2.22 2.69 -19.16
N ALA A 236 2.55 1.41 -19.02
CA ALA A 236 1.57 0.33 -19.07
C ALA A 236 0.68 0.31 -17.80
N MET A 237 1.24 0.63 -16.63
CA MET A 237 0.50 0.72 -15.37
C MET A 237 -0.59 1.80 -15.42
N ASP A 238 -0.33 2.93 -16.09
CA ASP A 238 -1.29 4.03 -16.26
C ASP A 238 -2.53 3.65 -17.09
N THR A 239 -2.48 2.58 -17.88
CA THR A 239 -3.64 2.10 -18.66
C THR A 239 -4.68 1.36 -17.81
N GLN A 240 -4.28 0.91 -16.61
CA GLN A 240 -5.09 0.13 -15.68
C GLN A 240 -4.61 0.38 -14.23
N PRO A 241 -4.68 1.64 -13.75
CA PRO A 241 -4.14 2.01 -12.45
C PRO A 241 -4.77 1.15 -11.36
N TRP A 242 -3.92 0.57 -10.50
CA TRP A 242 -4.33 -0.30 -9.38
C TRP A 242 -5.05 -1.61 -9.75
N ASP A 243 -5.23 -1.91 -11.04
CA ASP A 243 -6.06 -3.02 -11.54
C ASP A 243 -5.21 -4.07 -12.29
N TYR A 244 -4.12 -4.51 -11.66
CA TYR A 244 -3.13 -5.42 -12.28
C TYR A 244 -3.44 -6.91 -12.13
N TRP A 245 -4.43 -7.27 -11.31
CA TRP A 245 -4.73 -8.66 -10.96
C TRP A 245 -6.23 -8.96 -11.10
N GLU A 246 -6.55 -10.20 -11.48
CA GLU A 246 -7.92 -10.71 -11.37
C GLU A 246 -8.36 -10.77 -9.91
N ALA A 247 -9.67 -10.89 -9.69
CA ALA A 247 -10.23 -11.07 -8.35
C ALA A 247 -9.51 -12.22 -7.61
N GLY A 248 -9.06 -11.94 -6.38
CA GLY A 248 -8.28 -12.88 -5.58
C GLY A 248 -6.76 -12.84 -5.82
N GLY A 249 -6.24 -12.04 -6.75
CA GLY A 249 -4.82 -11.67 -6.81
C GLY A 249 -3.87 -12.73 -7.39
N ALA A 250 -4.38 -13.87 -7.87
CA ALA A 250 -3.54 -15.00 -8.29
C ALA A 250 -3.07 -14.93 -9.75
N ARG A 251 -3.85 -14.26 -10.62
CA ARG A 251 -3.56 -14.14 -12.04
C ARG A 251 -3.49 -12.66 -12.44
N PRO A 252 -2.49 -12.26 -13.22
CA PRO A 252 -2.42 -10.90 -13.72
C PRO A 252 -3.59 -10.61 -14.68
N LYS A 253 -4.08 -9.38 -14.67
CA LYS A 253 -5.16 -8.87 -15.52
C LYS A 253 -4.61 -7.92 -16.58
N GLY A 254 -5.13 -8.00 -17.81
CA GLY A 254 -4.74 -7.09 -18.89
C GLY A 254 -3.22 -7.09 -19.13
N ARG A 255 -2.59 -5.91 -19.06
CA ARG A 255 -1.14 -5.70 -19.17
C ARG A 255 -0.35 -6.10 -17.92
N GLY A 256 -1.00 -6.59 -16.86
CA GLY A 256 -0.35 -6.93 -15.58
C GLY A 256 0.82 -7.92 -15.72
N ALA A 257 0.73 -8.89 -16.62
CA ALA A 257 1.81 -9.85 -16.86
C ALA A 257 3.04 -9.18 -17.48
N ASP A 258 2.83 -8.30 -18.47
CA ASP A 258 3.89 -7.53 -19.13
C ASP A 258 4.55 -6.56 -18.13
N ILE A 259 3.75 -5.87 -17.30
CA ILE A 259 4.23 -4.95 -16.25
C ILE A 259 5.15 -5.69 -15.27
N VAL A 260 4.66 -6.78 -14.67
CA VAL A 260 5.42 -7.58 -13.70
C VAL A 260 6.68 -8.16 -14.34
N GLY A 261 6.58 -8.70 -15.56
CA GLY A 261 7.71 -9.30 -16.27
C GLY A 261 8.82 -8.29 -16.61
N ALA A 262 8.46 -7.08 -17.04
CA ALA A 262 9.42 -6.01 -17.31
C ALA A 262 10.17 -5.59 -16.03
N LEU A 263 9.44 -5.43 -14.93
CA LEU A 263 10.02 -5.03 -13.63
C LEU A 263 10.91 -6.14 -13.05
N GLU A 264 10.49 -7.40 -13.09
CA GLU A 264 11.30 -8.54 -12.64
C GLU A 264 12.58 -8.70 -13.48
N THR A 265 12.51 -8.41 -14.78
CA THR A 265 13.69 -8.41 -15.66
C THR A 265 14.71 -7.36 -15.23
N VAL A 266 14.25 -6.13 -14.94
CA VAL A 266 15.13 -5.08 -14.41
C VAL A 266 15.71 -5.49 -13.06
N LEU A 267 14.86 -5.94 -12.12
CA LEU A 267 15.29 -6.24 -10.76
C LEU A 267 16.24 -7.44 -10.67
N LYS A 268 16.17 -8.38 -11.61
CA LYS A 268 17.15 -9.47 -11.74
C LYS A 268 18.54 -8.98 -12.12
N ARG A 269 18.63 -7.97 -13.00
CA ARG A 269 19.91 -7.41 -13.48
C ARG A 269 20.44 -6.30 -12.58
N ASN A 270 19.53 -5.45 -12.11
CA ASN A 270 19.79 -4.28 -11.30
C ASN A 270 18.82 -4.27 -10.09
N PRO A 271 19.12 -5.08 -9.07
CA PRO A 271 18.29 -5.19 -7.88
C PRO A 271 18.18 -3.88 -7.08
N ALA A 272 18.97 -2.85 -7.43
CA ALA A 272 19.02 -1.56 -6.76
C ALA A 272 18.38 -0.41 -7.56
N HIS A 273 17.69 -0.66 -8.68
CA HIS A 273 17.05 0.40 -9.47
C HIS A 273 15.81 0.96 -8.74
N PRO A 274 15.84 2.18 -8.15
CA PRO A 274 14.80 2.64 -7.24
C PRO A 274 13.42 2.75 -7.90
N GLY A 275 13.36 3.21 -9.15
CA GLY A 275 12.11 3.29 -9.91
C GLY A 275 11.49 1.92 -10.20
N ALA A 276 12.31 0.88 -10.40
CA ALA A 276 11.79 -0.46 -10.67
C ALA A 276 11.30 -1.13 -9.39
N ILE A 277 12.01 -0.91 -8.27
CA ILE A 277 11.57 -1.38 -6.95
C ILE A 277 10.24 -0.73 -6.58
N HIS A 278 10.13 0.59 -6.72
CA HIS A 278 8.91 1.32 -6.42
C HIS A 278 7.72 0.78 -7.23
N LEU A 279 7.83 0.72 -8.55
CA LEU A 279 6.75 0.22 -9.40
C LEU A 279 6.43 -1.26 -9.14
N TYR A 280 7.44 -2.08 -8.78
CA TYR A 280 7.21 -3.49 -8.47
C TYR A 280 6.43 -3.70 -7.18
N ILE A 281 6.65 -2.86 -6.16
CA ILE A 281 5.84 -2.86 -4.93
C ILE A 281 4.37 -2.69 -5.29
N HIS A 282 4.04 -1.62 -6.03
CA HIS A 282 2.68 -1.37 -6.50
C HIS A 282 2.12 -2.50 -7.37
N ALA A 283 2.94 -3.02 -8.29
CA ALA A 283 2.51 -4.07 -9.19
C ALA A 283 2.12 -5.37 -8.47
N VAL A 284 2.71 -5.69 -7.30
CA VAL A 284 2.51 -6.99 -6.63
C VAL A 284 1.78 -6.93 -5.30
N GLU A 285 1.51 -5.76 -4.72
CA GLU A 285 0.88 -5.63 -3.40
C GLU A 285 -0.52 -6.25 -3.34
N ALA A 286 -1.32 -6.09 -4.39
CA ALA A 286 -2.65 -6.69 -4.51
C ALA A 286 -2.63 -8.20 -4.86
N SER A 287 -1.46 -8.77 -5.17
CA SER A 287 -1.33 -10.18 -5.56
C SER A 287 -1.46 -11.15 -4.38
N THR A 288 -1.49 -12.45 -4.67
CA THR A 288 -1.37 -13.51 -3.65
C THR A 288 0.07 -13.71 -3.15
N GLN A 289 1.06 -13.12 -3.82
CA GLN A 289 2.50 -13.29 -3.52
C GLN A 289 3.22 -11.92 -3.33
N PRO A 290 2.71 -11.02 -2.46
CA PRO A 290 3.35 -9.72 -2.23
C PRO A 290 4.76 -9.86 -1.64
N GLU A 291 5.07 -10.97 -0.97
CA GLU A 291 6.40 -11.26 -0.41
C GLU A 291 7.53 -11.28 -1.45
N LYS A 292 7.22 -11.46 -2.75
CA LYS A 292 8.22 -11.36 -3.82
C LYS A 292 8.93 -10.00 -3.85
N ALA A 293 8.23 -8.93 -3.46
CA ALA A 293 8.81 -7.60 -3.39
C ALA A 293 9.64 -7.34 -2.13
N LEU A 294 9.55 -8.19 -1.09
CA LEU A 294 10.16 -7.92 0.22
C LEU A 294 11.67 -7.66 0.18
N PRO A 295 12.51 -8.43 -0.56
CA PRO A 295 13.95 -8.15 -0.65
C PRO A 295 14.28 -6.78 -1.27
N TYR A 296 13.39 -6.25 -2.11
CA TYR A 296 13.52 -4.96 -2.77
C TYR A 296 12.93 -3.83 -1.91
N ALA A 297 11.77 -4.05 -1.28
CA ALA A 297 11.17 -3.13 -0.31
C ALA A 297 12.15 -2.80 0.82
N ASN A 298 12.86 -3.80 1.34
CA ASN A 298 13.86 -3.65 2.42
C ASN A 298 15.01 -2.67 2.11
N ARG A 299 15.27 -2.35 0.83
CA ARG A 299 16.36 -1.45 0.43
C ARG A 299 15.87 -0.09 -0.07
N LEU A 300 14.64 0.04 -0.55
CA LEU A 300 14.16 1.22 -1.27
C LEU A 300 14.29 2.51 -0.44
N ALA A 301 13.84 2.50 0.82
CA ALA A 301 13.86 3.69 1.68
C ALA A 301 15.28 4.24 1.95
N ALA A 302 16.31 3.40 1.86
CA ALA A 302 17.70 3.83 2.03
C ALA A 302 18.31 4.40 0.74
N GLN A 303 17.72 4.10 -0.42
CA GLN A 303 18.21 4.58 -1.71
C GLN A 303 17.83 6.05 -1.95
N MET A 304 16.67 6.50 -1.48
CA MET A 304 16.21 7.88 -1.63
C MET A 304 15.67 8.45 -0.31
N PRO A 305 16.52 8.58 0.73
CA PRO A 305 16.08 8.94 2.07
C PRO A 305 15.46 10.34 2.20
N GLY A 306 15.66 11.21 1.20
CA GLY A 306 15.04 12.54 1.11
C GLY A 306 13.66 12.59 0.43
N ALA A 307 13.19 11.47 -0.15
CA ALA A 307 11.88 11.41 -0.79
C ALA A 307 10.89 10.67 0.13
N GLY A 308 10.02 11.41 0.81
CA GLY A 308 9.13 10.83 1.83
C GLY A 308 8.23 9.71 1.29
N HIS A 309 7.67 9.87 0.09
CA HIS A 309 6.93 8.81 -0.58
C HIS A 309 7.78 7.54 -0.83
N VAL A 310 9.02 7.66 -1.30
CA VAL A 310 9.92 6.50 -1.49
C VAL A 310 10.28 5.83 -0.16
N VAL A 311 10.41 6.60 0.91
CA VAL A 311 10.62 6.08 2.28
C VAL A 311 9.38 5.34 2.80
N HIS A 312 8.19 5.76 2.38
CA HIS A 312 6.92 5.13 2.71
C HIS A 312 6.72 3.79 1.98
N MET A 313 7.02 3.72 0.68
CA MET A 313 6.66 2.57 -0.18
C MET A 313 6.91 1.16 0.39
N PRO A 314 8.00 0.85 1.11
CA PRO A 314 8.18 -0.47 1.71
C PRO A 314 7.02 -0.89 2.63
N ALA A 315 6.34 0.07 3.24
CA ALA A 315 5.21 -0.14 4.14
C ALA A 315 4.03 -0.89 3.51
N HIS A 316 3.83 -0.74 2.20
CA HIS A 316 2.81 -1.45 1.43
C HIS A 316 3.03 -2.97 1.53
N ILE A 317 4.25 -3.42 1.22
CA ILE A 317 4.63 -4.83 1.33
C ILE A 317 4.66 -5.26 2.79
N TYR A 318 5.26 -4.48 3.69
CA TYR A 318 5.32 -4.81 5.11
C TYR A 318 3.92 -5.03 5.69
N TYR A 319 2.97 -4.17 5.38
CA TYR A 319 1.59 -4.31 5.84
C TYR A 319 0.94 -5.58 5.28
N ARG A 320 1.11 -5.85 3.97
CA ARG A 320 0.58 -7.05 3.31
C ARG A 320 1.15 -8.36 3.85
N VAL A 321 2.42 -8.36 4.28
CA VAL A 321 3.07 -9.55 4.88
C VAL A 321 2.99 -9.60 6.41
N GLY A 322 2.28 -8.66 7.04
CA GLY A 322 2.06 -8.64 8.48
C GLY A 322 3.23 -8.11 9.33
N MET A 323 4.19 -7.42 8.71
CA MET A 323 5.28 -6.69 9.35
C MET A 323 4.81 -5.30 9.79
N TYR A 324 3.78 -5.26 10.65
CA TYR A 324 3.10 -4.01 11.01
C TYR A 324 3.99 -3.02 11.77
N ARG A 325 4.94 -3.51 12.58
CA ARG A 325 5.87 -2.62 13.28
C ARG A 325 6.82 -1.91 12.31
N GLU A 326 7.32 -2.64 11.33
CA GLU A 326 8.20 -2.13 10.28
C GLU A 326 7.45 -1.16 9.37
N SER A 327 6.19 -1.48 9.04
CA SER A 327 5.30 -0.57 8.31
C SER A 327 5.09 0.75 9.07
N LEU A 328 4.79 0.67 10.37
CA LEU A 328 4.63 1.83 11.25
C LEU A 328 5.89 2.70 11.29
N GLU A 329 7.07 2.10 11.50
CA GLU A 329 8.31 2.85 11.64
C GLU A 329 8.81 3.47 10.33
N ALA A 330 8.63 2.76 9.20
CA ALA A 330 8.90 3.32 7.87
C ALA A 330 8.06 4.58 7.63
N ASN A 331 6.78 4.55 8.02
CA ASN A 331 5.87 5.68 7.89
C ASN A 331 6.18 6.84 8.82
N ARG A 332 6.55 6.58 10.08
CA ARG A 332 7.03 7.63 10.98
C ARG A 332 8.27 8.33 10.41
N LYS A 333 9.14 7.58 9.73
CA LYS A 333 10.29 8.16 9.03
C LYS A 333 9.85 8.98 7.82
N ALA A 334 8.96 8.47 6.97
CA ALA A 334 8.42 9.18 5.81
C ALA A 334 7.79 10.53 6.19
N ILE A 335 6.94 10.53 7.24
CA ILE A 335 6.32 11.75 7.79
C ILE A 335 7.38 12.79 8.18
N ARG A 336 8.45 12.38 8.87
CA ARG A 336 9.53 13.31 9.26
C ARG A 336 10.28 13.87 8.06
N VAL A 337 10.48 13.05 7.02
CA VAL A 337 11.12 13.47 5.77
C VAL A 337 10.27 14.52 5.06
N ASP A 338 8.96 14.27 4.91
CA ASP A 338 8.03 15.22 4.30
C ASP A 338 7.91 16.51 5.11
N GLU A 339 7.76 16.43 6.43
CA GLU A 339 7.71 17.62 7.30
C GLU A 339 8.98 18.46 7.23
N GLN A 340 10.15 17.83 7.03
CA GLN A 340 11.40 18.56 6.81
C GLN A 340 11.44 19.19 5.41
N TYR A 341 11.01 18.46 4.39
CA TYR A 341 10.91 18.96 3.02
C TYR A 341 9.97 20.16 2.91
N PHE A 342 8.81 20.14 3.59
CA PHE A 342 7.84 21.23 3.59
C PHE A 342 8.34 22.53 4.22
N LYS A 343 9.43 22.49 5.01
CA LYS A 343 10.06 23.71 5.55
C LYS A 343 10.87 24.47 4.50
N THR A 344 11.36 23.77 3.49
CA THR A 344 12.30 24.32 2.48
C THR A 344 11.74 24.30 1.06
N SER A 345 10.65 23.58 0.83
CA SER A 345 9.94 23.55 -0.44
C SER A 345 8.49 23.98 -0.24
N PRO A 346 7.95 24.82 -1.16
CA PRO A 346 6.53 25.12 -1.17
C PRO A 346 5.66 23.85 -1.30
N SER A 347 6.17 22.81 -1.99
CA SER A 347 5.43 21.61 -2.41
C SER A 347 4.17 21.95 -3.22
N ASP A 348 3.54 20.96 -3.84
CA ASP A 348 2.20 21.13 -4.41
C ASP A 348 1.10 20.72 -3.41
N PRO A 349 -0.14 21.24 -3.59
CA PRO A 349 -1.27 20.87 -2.75
C PRO A 349 -1.55 19.37 -2.73
N LEU A 350 -1.48 18.69 -3.88
CA LEU A 350 -1.80 17.26 -3.99
C LEU A 350 -0.82 16.40 -3.17
N TYR A 351 0.47 16.70 -3.19
CA TYR A 351 1.43 15.99 -2.34
C TYR A 351 1.13 16.17 -0.85
N LYS A 352 0.74 17.39 -0.44
CA LYS A 352 0.38 17.71 0.94
C LYS A 352 -0.96 17.11 1.38
N THR A 353 -1.90 16.87 0.47
CA THR A 353 -3.27 16.43 0.79
C THR A 353 -3.58 14.99 0.43
N ALA A 354 -2.73 14.31 -0.37
CA ALA A 354 -2.87 12.89 -0.70
C ALA A 354 -1.68 12.07 -0.18
N TYR A 355 -0.47 12.30 -0.70
CA TYR A 355 0.71 11.48 -0.36
C TYR A 355 1.13 11.57 1.11
N TYR A 356 1.19 12.78 1.67
CA TYR A 356 1.57 12.94 3.07
C TYR A 356 0.53 12.37 4.06
N PRO A 357 -0.79 12.62 3.90
CA PRO A 357 -1.81 11.96 4.71
C PRO A 357 -1.80 10.44 4.61
N HIS A 358 -1.47 9.87 3.45
CA HIS A 358 -1.33 8.42 3.27
C HIS A 358 -0.25 7.83 4.20
N ASN A 359 0.86 8.53 4.39
CA ASN A 359 1.90 8.12 5.35
C ASN A 359 1.36 8.07 6.79
N ILE A 360 0.55 9.06 7.17
CA ILE A 360 -0.09 9.11 8.50
C ILE A 360 -1.10 7.97 8.64
N HIS A 361 -1.87 7.69 7.59
CA HIS A 361 -2.86 6.63 7.56
C HIS A 361 -2.24 5.26 7.80
N PHE A 362 -1.08 4.97 7.19
CA PHE A 362 -0.35 3.73 7.46
C PHE A 362 0.21 3.63 8.89
N VAL A 363 0.63 4.73 9.53
CA VAL A 363 0.98 4.71 10.97
C VAL A 363 -0.24 4.26 11.78
N MET A 364 -1.40 4.86 11.51
CA MET A 364 -2.64 4.55 12.22
C MET A 364 -3.02 3.08 12.08
N VAL A 365 -3.19 2.59 10.84
CA VAL A 365 -3.66 1.21 10.64
C VAL A 365 -2.64 0.17 11.09
N SER A 366 -1.34 0.45 10.99
CA SER A 366 -0.31 -0.47 11.51
C SER A 366 -0.33 -0.53 13.03
N ALA A 367 -0.55 0.62 13.70
CA ALA A 367 -0.73 0.66 15.14
C ALA A 367 -2.00 -0.06 15.60
N GLN A 368 -3.10 0.03 14.83
CA GLN A 368 -4.33 -0.73 15.07
C GLN A 368 -4.07 -2.24 15.06
N MET A 369 -3.34 -2.74 14.06
CA MET A 369 -3.00 -4.16 13.95
C MET A 369 -2.09 -4.66 15.07
N GLY A 370 -1.17 -3.82 15.54
CA GLY A 370 -0.24 -4.13 16.63
C GLY A 370 -0.77 -3.90 18.04
N GLY A 371 -1.92 -3.24 18.20
CA GLY A 371 -2.52 -2.90 19.49
C GLY A 371 -1.97 -1.64 20.18
N ASP A 372 -1.20 -0.81 19.47
CA ASP A 372 -0.65 0.45 20.01
C ASP A 372 -1.70 1.58 19.96
N ALA A 373 -2.61 1.55 20.93
CA ALA A 373 -3.72 2.49 21.06
C ALA A 373 -3.27 3.97 21.03
N LYS A 374 -2.18 4.30 21.74
CA LYS A 374 -1.71 5.69 21.85
C LYS A 374 -1.26 6.22 20.49
N THR A 375 -0.47 5.43 19.77
CA THR A 375 0.01 5.81 18.43
C THR A 375 -1.15 5.85 17.43
N ALA A 376 -2.07 4.89 17.49
CA ALA A 376 -3.24 4.84 16.60
C ALA A 376 -4.13 6.08 16.77
N ILE A 377 -4.52 6.43 18.01
CA ILE A 377 -5.36 7.61 18.29
C ILE A 377 -4.64 8.90 17.88
N GLY A 378 -3.36 9.04 18.21
CA GLY A 378 -2.59 10.23 17.83
C GLY A 378 -2.46 10.39 16.31
N ALA A 379 -2.26 9.29 15.58
CA ALA A 379 -2.22 9.30 14.12
C ALA A 379 -3.59 9.61 13.51
N ALA A 380 -4.68 9.07 14.06
CA ALA A 380 -6.04 9.35 13.62
C ALA A 380 -6.39 10.84 13.76
N SER A 381 -6.04 11.47 14.89
CA SER A 381 -6.23 12.92 15.07
C SER A 381 -5.39 13.74 14.08
N LYS A 382 -4.13 13.33 13.84
CA LYS A 382 -3.26 14.00 12.87
C LYS A 382 -3.79 13.86 11.44
N LEU A 383 -4.31 12.69 11.09
CA LEU A 383 -4.89 12.40 9.78
C LEU A 383 -6.14 13.24 9.54
N ASP A 384 -7.05 13.28 10.51
CA ASP A 384 -8.26 14.11 10.46
C ASP A 384 -7.94 15.60 10.25
N ALA A 385 -6.94 16.12 10.97
CA ALA A 385 -6.48 17.50 10.81
C ALA A 385 -5.81 17.78 9.45
N SER A 386 -5.31 16.75 8.77
CA SER A 386 -4.65 16.86 7.46
C SER A 386 -5.65 16.83 6.29
N VAL A 387 -6.91 16.50 6.54
CA VAL A 387 -7.97 16.38 5.54
C VAL A 387 -9.14 17.30 5.91
N SER A 388 -9.25 18.45 5.25
CA SER A 388 -10.26 19.47 5.58
C SER A 388 -11.68 19.03 5.17
N ALA A 389 -12.70 19.61 5.83
CA ALA A 389 -14.09 19.30 5.51
C ALA A 389 -14.47 19.74 4.09
N GLU A 390 -13.92 20.87 3.61
CA GLU A 390 -14.12 21.37 2.26
C GLU A 390 -13.56 20.40 1.21
N LEU A 391 -12.38 19.83 1.49
CA LEU A 391 -11.76 18.84 0.60
C LEU A 391 -12.60 17.56 0.53
N VAL A 392 -13.13 17.10 1.67
CA VAL A 392 -14.01 15.92 1.74
C VAL A 392 -15.33 16.14 1.01
N LYS A 393 -15.88 17.35 1.09
CA LYS A 393 -17.09 17.72 0.36
C LYS A 393 -16.87 17.75 -1.15
N ALA A 394 -15.72 18.24 -1.59
CA ALA A 394 -15.35 18.22 -3.00
C ALA A 394 -15.06 16.80 -3.50
N PHE A 395 -14.46 15.95 -2.66
CA PHE A 395 -13.98 14.61 -3.03
C PHE A 395 -14.49 13.54 -2.07
N PRO A 396 -15.68 12.95 -2.36
CA PRO A 396 -16.28 11.91 -1.51
C PRO A 396 -15.36 10.70 -1.25
N ILE A 397 -14.39 10.43 -2.15
CA ILE A 397 -13.37 9.38 -1.98
C ILE A 397 -12.54 9.52 -0.70
N LEU A 398 -12.46 10.73 -0.12
CA LEU A 398 -11.71 10.99 1.11
C LEU A 398 -12.50 10.70 2.39
N GLN A 399 -13.80 10.41 2.31
CA GLN A 399 -14.61 10.16 3.51
C GLN A 399 -14.15 8.97 4.36
N PRO A 400 -13.72 7.81 3.80
CA PRO A 400 -13.15 6.72 4.61
C PRO A 400 -11.93 7.17 5.43
N ILE A 401 -11.07 8.01 4.84
CA ILE A 401 -9.91 8.59 5.53
C ILE A 401 -10.37 9.55 6.63
N LYS A 402 -11.33 10.44 6.32
CA LYS A 402 -11.89 11.40 7.28
C LYS A 402 -12.58 10.72 8.47
N ALA A 403 -13.13 9.51 8.27
CA ALA A 403 -13.80 8.73 9.30
C ALA A 403 -12.85 8.03 10.31
N SER A 404 -11.54 8.10 10.07
CA SER A 404 -10.49 7.45 10.87
C SER A 404 -10.57 7.64 12.39
N PRO A 405 -10.93 8.83 12.94
CA PRO A 405 -11.09 8.99 14.38
C PRO A 405 -12.13 8.03 14.96
N PHE A 406 -13.28 7.87 14.30
CA PHE A 406 -14.39 7.07 14.82
C PHE A 406 -14.05 5.58 14.89
N THR A 407 -13.45 5.03 13.84
CA THR A 407 -13.03 3.63 13.81
C THR A 407 -11.91 3.35 14.82
N THR A 408 -10.95 4.26 14.94
CA THR A 408 -9.84 4.14 15.90
C THR A 408 -10.33 4.22 17.35
N HIS A 409 -11.21 5.17 17.66
CA HIS A 409 -11.81 5.29 18.99
C HIS A 409 -12.72 4.10 19.31
N ALA A 410 -13.50 3.59 18.36
CA ALA A 410 -14.31 2.38 18.55
C ALA A 410 -13.46 1.17 18.96
N GLN A 411 -12.23 1.07 18.43
CA GLN A 411 -11.31 -0.02 18.77
C GLN A 411 -10.67 0.14 20.15
N PHE A 412 -10.25 1.36 20.51
CA PHE A 412 -9.32 1.56 21.63
C PHE A 412 -9.85 2.37 22.81
N SER A 413 -10.87 3.19 22.61
CA SER A 413 -11.37 4.08 23.66
C SER A 413 -12.47 3.44 24.50
N ASP A 414 -12.73 4.06 25.65
CA ASP A 414 -13.92 3.78 26.45
C ASP A 414 -15.15 4.48 25.87
N ALA A 415 -16.33 4.08 26.37
CA ALA A 415 -17.60 4.62 25.91
C ALA A 415 -17.75 6.13 26.17
N ASP A 416 -17.22 6.65 27.28
CA ASP A 416 -17.29 8.08 27.62
C ASP A 416 -16.55 8.94 26.60
N THR A 417 -15.38 8.47 26.17
CA THR A 417 -14.56 9.15 25.17
C THR A 417 -15.26 9.14 23.82
N ILE A 418 -15.78 7.98 23.39
CA ILE A 418 -16.47 7.86 22.10
C ILE A 418 -17.72 8.75 22.04
N LEU A 419 -18.54 8.75 23.09
CA LEU A 419 -19.79 9.52 23.12
C LEU A 419 -19.58 11.04 23.19
N LYS A 420 -18.35 11.51 23.48
CA LYS A 420 -17.96 12.93 23.46
C LYS A 420 -17.37 13.38 22.12
N LEU A 421 -17.13 12.47 21.17
CA LEU A 421 -16.65 12.86 19.85
C LEU A 421 -17.67 13.77 19.16
N ALA A 422 -17.18 14.79 18.48
CA ALA A 422 -18.03 15.75 17.78
C ALA A 422 -18.78 15.05 16.64
N ALA A 423 -20.07 15.35 16.50
CA ALA A 423 -20.85 14.90 15.36
C ALA A 423 -20.32 15.55 14.07
N PRO A 424 -20.13 14.79 12.99
CA PRO A 424 -19.77 15.35 11.70
C PRO A 424 -20.97 16.07 11.06
N PRO A 425 -20.77 16.87 10.01
CA PRO A 425 -21.86 17.38 9.16
C PRO A 425 -22.69 16.24 8.56
N ASP A 426 -24.01 16.41 8.50
CA ASP A 426 -24.95 15.36 8.04
C ASP A 426 -24.75 14.94 6.58
N ASP A 427 -24.12 15.77 5.72
CA ASP A 427 -23.89 15.48 4.30
C ASP A 427 -22.71 14.53 4.03
N ALA A 428 -21.92 14.18 5.06
CA ALA A 428 -20.77 13.28 4.94
C ALA A 428 -21.13 11.80 5.22
N VAL A 429 -21.86 11.16 4.29
CA VAL A 429 -22.42 9.79 4.40
C VAL A 429 -21.57 8.77 5.17
N ILE A 430 -20.32 8.51 4.77
CA ILE A 430 -19.45 7.51 5.42
C ILE A 430 -18.96 8.00 6.78
N VAL A 431 -18.65 9.29 6.92
CA VAL A 431 -18.18 9.88 8.19
C VAL A 431 -19.28 9.81 9.24
N THR A 432 -20.51 10.20 8.88
CA THR A 432 -21.71 10.10 9.72
C THR A 432 -22.04 8.66 10.07
N THR A 433 -21.88 7.73 9.12
CA THR A 433 -22.02 6.30 9.40
C THR A 433 -21.03 5.82 10.46
N MET A 434 -19.75 6.18 10.34
CA MET A 434 -18.73 5.76 11.30
C MET A 434 -18.89 6.42 12.67
N TYR A 435 -19.42 7.65 12.71
CA TYR A 435 -19.86 8.29 13.96
C TYR A 435 -20.94 7.47 14.68
N HIS A 436 -22.02 7.10 13.99
CA HIS A 436 -23.07 6.24 14.55
C HIS A 436 -22.53 4.85 14.94
N TYR A 437 -21.68 4.26 14.10
CA TYR A 437 -21.03 2.97 14.39
C TYR A 437 -20.24 3.01 15.70
N ALA A 438 -19.37 4.00 15.88
CA ALA A 438 -18.57 4.11 17.09
C ALA A 438 -19.47 4.27 18.33
N ARG A 439 -20.54 5.07 18.22
CA ARG A 439 -21.51 5.26 19.30
C ARG A 439 -22.31 3.99 19.61
N ALA A 440 -22.70 3.21 18.60
CA ALA A 440 -23.34 1.92 18.79
C ALA A 440 -22.44 0.96 19.60
N VAL A 441 -21.14 0.92 19.27
CA VAL A 441 -20.14 0.16 20.03
C VAL A 441 -20.03 0.67 21.48
N ALA A 442 -20.02 1.99 21.68
CA ALA A 442 -19.97 2.59 23.01
C ALA A 442 -21.19 2.24 23.87
N PHE A 443 -22.41 2.40 23.34
CA PHE A 443 -23.65 2.05 24.05
C PHE A 443 -23.75 0.55 24.32
N ALA A 444 -23.37 -0.30 23.35
CA ALA A 444 -23.31 -1.74 23.54
C ALA A 444 -22.36 -2.11 24.70
N SER A 445 -21.19 -1.48 24.78
CA SER A 445 -20.24 -1.71 25.89
C SER A 445 -20.80 -1.31 27.26
N ARG A 446 -21.71 -0.33 27.31
CA ARG A 446 -22.47 0.09 28.51
C ARG A 446 -23.69 -0.78 28.81
N LYS A 447 -23.96 -1.81 28.01
CA LYS A 447 -25.20 -2.60 28.04
C LYS A 447 -26.46 -1.76 27.82
N ASP A 448 -26.33 -0.58 27.22
CA ASP A 448 -27.45 0.26 26.82
C ASP A 448 -27.97 -0.20 25.45
N LYS A 449 -28.91 -1.15 25.49
CA LYS A 449 -29.48 -1.73 24.27
C LYS A 449 -30.27 -0.71 23.47
N ALA A 450 -30.99 0.20 24.13
CA ALA A 450 -31.81 1.19 23.47
C ALA A 450 -30.94 2.22 22.73
N GLY A 451 -29.91 2.74 23.40
CA GLY A 451 -28.93 3.64 22.78
C GLY A 451 -28.21 2.98 21.61
N ALA A 452 -27.74 1.74 21.76
CA ALA A 452 -27.07 1.02 20.67
C ALA A 452 -27.99 0.78 19.47
N GLN A 453 -29.24 0.36 19.72
CA GLN A 453 -30.21 0.11 18.65
C GLN A 453 -30.55 1.40 17.89
N GLN A 454 -30.70 2.53 18.60
CA GLN A 454 -30.95 3.82 17.96
C GLN A 454 -29.83 4.20 16.97
N GLU A 455 -28.57 3.97 17.32
CA GLU A 455 -27.44 4.24 16.43
C GLU A 455 -27.38 3.25 15.26
N ILE A 456 -27.74 1.98 15.47
CA ILE A 456 -27.86 0.97 14.40
C ILE A 456 -28.97 1.36 13.42
N ASP A 457 -30.12 1.81 13.91
CA ASP A 457 -31.25 2.25 13.09
C ASP A 457 -30.87 3.49 12.27
N ALA A 458 -30.04 4.38 12.80
CA ALA A 458 -29.49 5.52 12.07
C ALA A 458 -28.59 5.06 10.90
N ILE A 459 -27.72 4.06 11.11
CA ILE A 459 -26.92 3.46 10.03
C ILE A 459 -27.82 2.81 8.97
N ALA A 460 -28.83 2.05 9.39
CA ALA A 460 -29.78 1.41 8.48
C ALA A 460 -30.59 2.44 7.67
N LYS A 461 -30.90 3.61 8.26
CA LYS A 461 -31.51 4.72 7.53
C LYS A 461 -30.56 5.30 6.48
N ILE A 462 -29.28 5.49 6.81
CA ILE A 462 -28.27 5.95 5.84
C ILE A 462 -28.14 4.97 4.67
N GLU A 463 -28.07 3.65 4.95
CA GLU A 463 -27.96 2.62 3.90
C GLU A 463 -29.16 2.64 2.92
N ARG A 464 -30.36 2.95 3.43
CA ARG A 464 -31.59 3.03 2.62
C ARG A 464 -31.73 4.34 1.85
N ASP A 465 -31.42 5.46 2.50
CA ASP A 465 -31.87 6.79 2.05
C ASP A 465 -30.75 7.64 1.42
N ALA A 466 -29.47 7.36 1.67
CA ALA A 466 -28.37 8.20 1.19
C ALA A 466 -28.12 8.08 -0.32
N ASP A 467 -27.59 9.15 -0.92
CA ASP A 467 -27.12 9.12 -2.31
C ASP A 467 -25.70 8.55 -2.40
N PHE A 468 -25.57 7.38 -3.01
CA PHE A 468 -24.30 6.70 -3.20
C PHE A 468 -23.64 6.97 -4.56
N LYS A 469 -24.33 7.61 -5.50
CA LYS A 469 -23.81 7.90 -6.85
C LYS A 469 -22.48 8.68 -6.84
N PRO A 470 -22.26 9.67 -5.94
CA PRO A 470 -20.99 10.37 -5.88
C PRO A 470 -19.79 9.47 -5.53
N PHE A 471 -20.00 8.31 -4.90
CA PHE A 471 -18.95 7.34 -4.56
C PHE A 471 -18.73 6.33 -5.69
N GLU A 472 -19.80 5.90 -6.36
CA GLU A 472 -19.74 4.98 -7.51
C GLU A 472 -18.91 5.57 -8.66
N ALA A 473 -18.98 6.89 -8.84
CA ALA A 473 -18.13 7.68 -9.73
C ALA A 473 -16.62 7.43 -9.54
N TRP A 474 -16.22 7.14 -8.29
CA TRP A 474 -14.84 6.86 -7.89
C TRP A 474 -14.60 5.36 -7.66
N GLN A 475 -15.53 4.50 -8.06
CA GLN A 475 -15.50 3.05 -7.81
C GLN A 475 -15.37 2.71 -6.31
N LEU A 476 -15.77 3.62 -5.41
CA LEU A 476 -15.71 3.41 -3.97
C LEU A 476 -16.98 2.68 -3.52
N PRO A 477 -16.88 1.50 -2.86
CA PRO A 477 -18.03 0.68 -2.47
C PRO A 477 -18.73 1.22 -1.20
N ALA A 478 -19.15 2.49 -1.20
CA ALA A 478 -19.65 3.21 -0.02
C ALA A 478 -20.81 2.48 0.67
N LYS A 479 -21.79 2.01 -0.11
CA LYS A 479 -22.95 1.28 0.45
C LYS A 479 -22.54 -0.01 1.16
N ALA A 480 -21.55 -0.73 0.63
CA ALA A 480 -21.03 -1.94 1.27
C ALA A 480 -20.27 -1.62 2.57
N ILE A 481 -19.53 -0.50 2.61
CA ILE A 481 -18.89 0.00 3.84
C ILE A 481 -19.95 0.33 4.90
N VAL A 482 -21.02 1.02 4.52
CA VAL A 482 -22.14 1.37 5.43
C VAL A 482 -22.81 0.10 5.96
N ARG A 483 -23.12 -0.85 5.07
CA ARG A 483 -23.70 -2.14 5.45
C ARG A 483 -22.80 -2.92 6.41
N THR A 484 -21.49 -2.94 6.16
CA THR A 484 -20.52 -3.60 7.05
C THR A 484 -20.55 -2.98 8.45
N ALA A 485 -20.60 -1.65 8.54
CA ALA A 485 -20.71 -0.95 9.82
C ALA A 485 -21.98 -1.31 10.59
N GLY A 486 -23.13 -1.35 9.92
CA GLY A 486 -24.41 -1.72 10.52
C GLY A 486 -24.44 -3.17 11.03
N LEU A 487 -23.92 -4.11 10.23
CA LEU A 487 -23.84 -5.53 10.60
C LEU A 487 -22.88 -5.75 11.76
N VAL A 488 -21.71 -5.12 11.76
CA VAL A 488 -20.76 -5.23 12.88
C VAL A 488 -21.35 -4.59 14.14
N ALA A 489 -21.99 -3.42 14.07
CA ALA A 489 -22.65 -2.81 15.22
C ALA A 489 -23.74 -3.70 15.80
N THR A 490 -24.54 -4.33 14.93
CA THR A 490 -25.55 -5.34 15.32
C THR A 490 -24.91 -6.52 16.04
N GLY A 491 -23.81 -7.05 15.50
CA GLY A 491 -23.05 -8.12 16.13
C GLY A 491 -22.51 -7.73 17.52
N ARG A 492 -22.00 -6.50 17.66
CA ARG A 492 -21.50 -5.96 18.94
C ARG A 492 -22.59 -5.81 19.99
N LEU A 493 -23.78 -5.34 19.59
CA LEU A 493 -24.94 -5.24 20.47
C LEU A 493 -25.43 -6.63 20.92
N ALA A 494 -25.57 -7.57 20.00
CA ALA A 494 -25.99 -8.94 20.30
C ALA A 494 -24.99 -9.61 21.27
N ASP A 495 -23.70 -9.49 20.99
CA ASP A 495 -22.62 -9.99 21.82
C ASP A 495 -22.65 -9.37 23.22
N ALA A 496 -22.75 -8.05 23.31
CA ALA A 496 -22.89 -7.36 24.58
C ALA A 496 -24.16 -7.79 25.35
N SER A 497 -25.21 -8.20 24.65
CA SER A 497 -26.46 -8.70 25.24
C SER A 497 -26.39 -10.17 25.68
N GLY A 498 -25.30 -10.89 25.35
CA GLY A 498 -25.13 -12.31 25.61
C GLY A 498 -25.76 -13.23 24.56
N ASP A 499 -26.34 -12.67 23.49
CA ASP A 499 -26.90 -13.44 22.37
C ASP A 499 -25.78 -13.75 21.36
N LEU A 500 -24.97 -14.74 21.71
CA LEU A 500 -23.82 -15.15 20.91
C LEU A 500 -24.22 -15.71 19.54
N ASP A 501 -25.41 -16.30 19.43
CA ASP A 501 -25.90 -16.85 18.15
C ASP A 501 -26.29 -15.72 17.19
N ALA A 502 -26.97 -14.68 17.67
CA ALA A 502 -27.25 -13.50 16.86
C ALA A 502 -25.97 -12.74 16.51
N ALA A 503 -25.01 -12.64 17.44
CA ALA A 503 -23.72 -12.03 17.17
C ALA A 503 -22.96 -12.76 16.05
N ALA A 504 -22.90 -14.10 16.11
CA ALA A 504 -22.24 -14.89 15.09
C ALA A 504 -22.88 -14.72 13.71
N ARG A 505 -24.22 -14.74 13.61
CA ARG A 505 -24.95 -14.51 12.35
C ARG A 505 -24.63 -13.14 11.76
N ALA A 506 -24.67 -12.08 12.57
CA ALA A 506 -24.35 -10.73 12.11
C ALA A 506 -22.90 -10.60 11.61
N TYR A 507 -21.94 -11.25 12.29
CA TYR A 507 -20.55 -11.28 11.83
C TYR A 507 -20.36 -12.10 10.55
N GLU A 508 -21.05 -13.22 10.39
CA GLU A 508 -21.02 -14.01 9.14
C GLU A 508 -21.54 -13.22 7.93
N GLU A 509 -22.63 -12.49 8.11
CA GLU A 509 -23.15 -11.57 7.09
C GLU A 509 -22.17 -10.42 6.80
N ALA A 510 -21.57 -9.83 7.83
CA ALA A 510 -20.57 -8.77 7.67
C ALA A 510 -19.34 -9.28 6.90
N ILE A 511 -18.88 -10.50 7.19
CA ILE A 511 -17.76 -11.14 6.48
C ILE A 511 -18.09 -11.35 5.00
N ALA A 512 -19.33 -11.72 4.67
CA ALA A 512 -19.74 -11.88 3.27
C ALA A 512 -19.70 -10.54 2.50
N VAL A 513 -20.04 -9.43 3.16
CA VAL A 513 -19.91 -8.08 2.58
C VAL A 513 -18.44 -7.65 2.51
N GLU A 514 -17.66 -7.83 3.57
CA GLU A 514 -16.22 -7.53 3.63
C GLU A 514 -15.45 -8.26 2.52
N ASP A 515 -15.73 -9.56 2.31
CA ASP A 515 -15.08 -10.38 1.28
C ASP A 515 -15.42 -9.94 -0.16
N SER A 516 -16.43 -9.08 -0.35
CA SER A 516 -16.80 -8.48 -1.65
C SER A 516 -16.11 -7.14 -1.93
N LEU A 517 -15.47 -6.54 -0.92
CA LEU A 517 -14.79 -5.27 -1.08
C LEU A 517 -13.53 -5.42 -1.94
N SER A 518 -13.33 -4.48 -2.87
CA SER A 518 -12.11 -4.40 -3.67
C SER A 518 -10.88 -4.17 -2.81
N TYR A 519 -9.71 -4.59 -3.31
CA TYR A 519 -8.44 -4.22 -2.71
C TYR A 519 -8.30 -2.69 -2.71
N THR A 520 -7.88 -2.17 -1.57
CA THR A 520 -7.42 -0.80 -1.38
C THR A 520 -6.44 -0.82 -0.22
N GLU A 521 -5.64 0.23 -0.10
CA GLU A 521 -4.76 0.38 1.04
C GLU A 521 -4.78 1.79 1.63
N PRO A 522 -4.87 1.89 2.97
CA PRO A 522 -5.32 0.83 3.88
C PRO A 522 -6.72 0.28 3.55
N PRO A 523 -7.08 -0.95 4.00
CA PRO A 523 -8.38 -1.56 3.70
C PRO A 523 -9.57 -0.67 4.11
N TYR A 524 -10.68 -0.75 3.35
CA TYR A 524 -11.89 0.03 3.65
C TYR A 524 -12.48 -0.23 5.04
N TRP A 525 -12.31 -1.45 5.56
CA TRP A 525 -12.73 -1.83 6.89
C TRP A 525 -11.50 -2.06 7.79
N TYR A 526 -11.49 -1.42 8.95
CA TYR A 526 -10.27 -1.20 9.75
C TYR A 526 -9.71 -2.44 10.47
N TYR A 527 -10.47 -3.54 10.55
CA TYR A 527 -10.01 -4.80 11.13
C TYR A 527 -10.76 -6.00 10.53
N PRO A 528 -10.16 -7.20 10.43
CA PRO A 528 -10.84 -8.35 9.85
C PRO A 528 -12.00 -8.86 10.72
N VAL A 529 -13.24 -8.81 10.23
CA VAL A 529 -14.44 -9.17 11.02
C VAL A 529 -14.41 -10.63 11.49
N ARG A 530 -13.71 -11.50 10.76
CA ARG A 530 -13.45 -12.90 11.13
C ARG A 530 -12.86 -13.06 12.53
N GLN A 531 -12.13 -12.07 13.06
CA GLN A 531 -11.61 -12.14 14.43
C GLN A 531 -12.72 -12.03 15.49
N SER A 532 -13.77 -11.22 15.24
CA SER A 532 -14.93 -11.13 16.14
C SER A 532 -15.75 -12.42 16.11
N LEU A 533 -15.95 -13.00 14.91
CA LEU A 533 -16.58 -14.31 14.78
C LEU A 533 -15.81 -15.39 15.55
N GLY A 534 -14.47 -15.41 15.43
CA GLY A 534 -13.62 -16.33 16.18
C GLY A 534 -13.78 -16.21 17.69
N SER A 535 -13.85 -14.97 18.20
CA SER A 535 -14.09 -14.70 19.64
C SER A 535 -15.47 -15.18 20.11
N VAL A 536 -16.52 -14.95 19.33
CA VAL A 536 -17.87 -15.43 19.64
C VAL A 536 -17.93 -16.96 19.65
N ARG A 537 -17.40 -17.61 18.61
CA ARG A 537 -17.36 -19.08 18.49
C ARG A 537 -16.57 -19.72 19.63
N LEU A 538 -15.48 -19.08 20.06
CA LEU A 538 -14.70 -19.50 21.22
C LEU A 538 -15.53 -19.47 22.52
N ARG A 539 -16.32 -18.41 22.73
CA ARG A 539 -17.20 -18.27 23.92
C ARG A 539 -18.42 -19.18 23.87
N GLN A 540 -18.88 -19.57 22.68
CA GLN A 540 -19.89 -20.64 22.49
C GLN A 540 -19.33 -22.04 22.77
N GLY A 541 -18.01 -22.19 22.99
CA GLY A 541 -17.36 -23.50 23.14
C GLY A 541 -17.17 -24.25 21.81
N GLN A 542 -17.45 -23.61 20.67
CA GLN A 542 -17.30 -24.19 19.34
C GLN A 542 -15.84 -24.06 18.87
N LEU A 543 -14.94 -24.81 19.50
CA LEU A 543 -13.49 -24.65 19.34
C LEU A 543 -13.01 -24.83 17.90
N ASP A 544 -13.54 -25.80 17.15
CA ASP A 544 -13.14 -26.00 15.74
C ASP A 544 -13.59 -24.84 14.84
N ALA A 545 -14.80 -24.31 15.06
CA ALA A 545 -15.30 -23.14 14.34
C ALA A 545 -14.51 -21.87 14.68
N ALA A 546 -14.14 -21.71 15.96
CA ALA A 546 -13.30 -20.60 16.41
C ALA A 546 -11.90 -20.68 15.79
N GLN A 547 -11.27 -21.87 15.80
CA GLN A 547 -9.98 -22.11 15.16
C GLN A 547 -10.03 -21.73 13.69
N LYS A 548 -11.07 -22.20 12.98
CA LYS A 548 -11.27 -21.92 11.56
C LYS A 548 -11.39 -20.41 11.31
N ALA A 549 -12.21 -19.71 12.08
CA ALA A 549 -12.41 -18.26 11.90
C ALA A 549 -11.10 -17.46 12.10
N PHE A 550 -10.31 -17.79 13.13
CA PHE A 550 -9.01 -17.14 13.33
C PHE A 550 -7.98 -17.48 12.25
N ARG A 551 -7.91 -18.74 11.80
CA ARG A 551 -7.00 -19.14 10.72
C ARG A 551 -7.39 -18.51 9.37
N ASP A 552 -8.69 -18.45 9.06
CA ASP A 552 -9.20 -17.77 7.86
C ASP A 552 -8.88 -16.26 7.91
N SER A 553 -8.96 -15.64 9.10
CA SER A 553 -8.53 -14.25 9.30
C SER A 553 -7.03 -14.08 9.00
N LEU A 554 -6.18 -14.96 9.55
CA LEU A 554 -4.72 -14.91 9.37
C LEU A 554 -4.26 -15.21 7.94
N ALA A 555 -5.02 -16.01 7.18
CA ALA A 555 -4.75 -16.26 5.78
C ALA A 555 -4.89 -14.99 4.91
N ARG A 556 -5.80 -14.08 5.30
CA ARG A 556 -6.01 -12.79 4.61
C ARG A 556 -5.18 -11.66 5.21
N VAL A 557 -5.08 -11.61 6.53
CA VAL A 557 -4.43 -10.56 7.31
C VAL A 557 -3.33 -11.21 8.16
N ARG A 558 -2.18 -11.40 7.52
CA ARG A 558 -1.03 -12.14 8.07
C ARG A 558 -0.53 -11.48 9.35
N ASN A 559 -0.11 -12.29 10.33
CA ASN A 559 0.45 -11.81 11.60
C ASN A 559 -0.44 -10.80 12.35
N ASN A 560 -1.77 -10.86 12.19
CA ASN A 560 -2.69 -10.05 12.99
C ASN A 560 -2.60 -10.45 14.47
N GLY A 561 -2.07 -9.57 15.33
CA GLY A 561 -1.89 -9.83 16.76
C GLY A 561 -3.20 -10.16 17.50
N TRP A 562 -4.31 -9.58 17.05
CA TRP A 562 -5.65 -9.83 17.61
C TRP A 562 -6.12 -11.27 17.36
N ALA A 563 -6.03 -11.74 16.11
CA ALA A 563 -6.40 -13.10 15.73
C ALA A 563 -5.44 -14.16 16.30
N LEU A 564 -4.14 -13.84 16.40
CA LEU A 564 -3.14 -14.73 16.99
C LEU A 564 -3.39 -14.96 18.49
N ALA A 565 -3.80 -13.93 19.23
CA ALA A 565 -4.19 -14.06 20.63
C ALA A 565 -5.42 -14.97 20.79
N GLY A 566 -6.42 -14.80 19.93
CA GLY A 566 -7.61 -15.65 19.90
C GLY A 566 -7.29 -17.11 19.56
N LEU A 567 -6.44 -17.35 18.56
CA LEU A 567 -5.99 -18.69 18.19
C LEU A 567 -5.22 -19.36 19.33
N ALA A 568 -4.31 -18.65 20.01
CA ALA A 568 -3.60 -19.19 21.16
C ALA A 568 -4.56 -19.64 22.29
N GLU A 569 -5.64 -18.89 22.53
CA GLU A 569 -6.66 -19.25 23.50
C GLU A 569 -7.50 -20.46 23.07
N VAL A 570 -7.81 -20.60 21.77
CA VAL A 570 -8.46 -21.80 21.22
C VAL A 570 -7.60 -23.03 21.48
N GLU A 571 -6.31 -23.00 21.11
CA GLU A 571 -5.43 -24.16 21.28
C GLU A 571 -5.21 -24.53 22.75
N ARG A 572 -5.13 -23.51 23.62
CA ARG A 572 -5.08 -23.72 25.07
C ARG A 572 -6.30 -24.50 25.58
N LYS A 573 -7.51 -24.13 25.15
CA LYS A 573 -8.75 -24.84 25.54
C LYS A 573 -8.85 -26.25 24.96
N ARG A 574 -8.24 -26.50 23.79
CA ARG A 574 -8.14 -27.84 23.19
C ARG A 574 -7.10 -28.73 23.86
N GLY A 575 -6.18 -28.14 24.64
CA GLY A 575 -5.05 -28.86 25.22
C GLY A 575 -3.92 -29.15 24.22
N ASP A 576 -3.91 -28.50 23.05
CA ASP A 576 -2.80 -28.61 22.09
C ASP A 576 -1.67 -27.65 22.49
N ALA A 577 -0.83 -28.10 23.42
CA ALA A 577 0.28 -27.31 23.94
C ALA A 577 1.31 -26.93 22.86
N LYS A 578 1.41 -27.69 21.76
CA LYS A 578 2.34 -27.39 20.66
C LYS A 578 1.80 -26.26 19.81
N ALA A 579 0.53 -26.34 19.39
CA ALA A 579 -0.12 -25.31 18.61
C ALA A 579 -0.29 -24.01 19.41
N GLU A 580 -0.62 -24.11 20.70
CA GLU A 580 -0.66 -22.95 21.60
C GLU A 580 0.69 -22.22 21.64
N ARG A 581 1.80 -22.94 21.86
CA ARG A 581 3.13 -22.33 21.87
C ARG A 581 3.46 -21.63 20.56
N ALA A 582 3.13 -22.25 19.42
CA ALA A 582 3.36 -21.64 18.11
C ALA A 582 2.56 -20.34 17.93
N ALA A 583 1.26 -20.36 18.25
CA ALA A 583 0.40 -19.18 18.17
C ALA A 583 0.85 -18.06 19.13
N ARG A 584 1.25 -18.40 20.36
CA ARG A 584 1.79 -17.43 21.34
C ARG A 584 3.10 -16.80 20.89
N GLN A 585 4.01 -17.58 20.29
CA GLN A 585 5.26 -17.05 19.77
C GLN A 585 5.01 -16.09 18.60
N ALA A 586 4.13 -16.45 17.67
CA ALA A 586 3.73 -15.57 16.58
C ALA A 586 3.07 -14.28 17.12
N TYR A 587 2.16 -14.42 18.10
CA TYR A 587 1.53 -13.30 18.79
C TYR A 587 2.56 -12.35 19.41
N GLN A 588 3.56 -12.87 20.14
CA GLN A 588 4.60 -12.06 20.78
C GLN A 588 5.47 -11.27 19.78
N ARG A 589 5.65 -11.78 18.57
CA ARG A 589 6.36 -11.06 17.49
C ARG A 589 5.49 -9.97 16.87
N ALA A 590 4.22 -10.26 16.64
CA ALA A 590 3.27 -9.34 16.02
C ALA A 590 2.78 -8.23 16.96
N TRP A 591 2.61 -8.52 18.25
CA TRP A 591 1.97 -7.62 19.19
C TRP A 591 2.92 -6.58 19.77
N PHE A 592 2.47 -5.33 19.78
CA PHE A 592 3.23 -4.22 20.34
C PHE A 592 2.40 -3.18 21.08
N GLY A 593 1.18 -3.55 21.42
CA GLY A 593 0.31 -2.83 22.34
C GLY A 593 0.63 -3.09 23.81
N ALA A 594 -0.39 -2.92 24.66
CA ALA A 594 -0.28 -3.15 26.09
C ALA A 594 0.16 -4.59 26.42
N ARG A 595 0.98 -4.75 27.49
CA ARG A 595 1.55 -6.05 27.91
C ARG A 595 0.49 -7.11 28.26
N GLY A 596 -0.71 -6.69 28.68
CA GLY A 596 -1.83 -7.61 28.98
C GLY A 596 -2.46 -8.24 27.74
N GLY A 597 -2.08 -7.78 26.55
CA GLY A 597 -2.65 -8.22 25.28
C GLY A 597 -4.06 -7.72 25.02
N PRO A 598 -4.68 -8.16 23.91
CA PRO A 598 -6.04 -7.76 23.59
C PRO A 598 -7.05 -8.43 24.52
N GLU A 599 -8.08 -7.69 24.93
CA GLU A 599 -9.25 -8.30 25.55
C GLU A 599 -10.04 -9.08 24.50
N LEU A 600 -10.02 -10.41 24.55
CA LEU A 600 -10.65 -11.25 23.52
C LEU A 600 -12.16 -10.97 23.41
N ALA A 601 -12.83 -10.58 24.49
CA ALA A 601 -14.25 -10.20 24.46
C ALA A 601 -14.51 -8.87 23.73
N ARG A 602 -13.46 -8.05 23.48
CA ARG A 602 -13.53 -6.83 22.66
C ARG A 602 -13.17 -7.08 21.20
N LEU A 603 -12.77 -8.31 20.81
CA LEU A 603 -12.45 -8.68 19.43
C LEU A 603 -13.63 -8.59 18.48
#